data_AF-A0A897MU44-F1
#
_entry.id   AF-A0A897MU44-F1
#
_cell.length_a   1.000
_cell.length_b   1.000
_cell.length_c   1.000
_cell.angle_alpha   90.00
_cell.angle_beta   90.00
_cell.angle_gamma   90.00
#
_symmetry.space_group_name_H-M   'P 1'
#
loop_
_entity.id
_entity.type
_entity.pdbx_description
1 polymer ?
#
loop_
_entity_poly.entity_id
_entity_poly.type
_entity_poly.pdbx_seq_one_letter_code
_entity_poly.pdbx_strand_id
1 'polypeptide(L)'
;MEIDRDAYLADKSVTREPLAGYEYSSTTGAYEDADGIEFVCIGRPETESGDEGCGRTFYLNYVRFEDGRERDDGPSLEDTPRFDFQP
;
A
#
# COMPACT_ATOMS: atom_id res chain seq x y z
N MET A 1 -12.34 10.24 -12.33
CA MET A 1 -12.31 11.01 -11.07
C MET A 1 -11.09 10.51 -10.34
N GLU A 2 -10.02 11.27 -10.42
CA GLU A 2 -8.78 11.06 -9.68
C GLU A 2 -8.88 11.91 -8.41
N ILE A 3 -8.54 11.34 -7.26
CA ILE A 3 -8.51 12.07 -5.99
C ILE A 3 -7.13 12.74 -5.95
N ASP A 4 -7.10 14.08 -5.95
CA ASP A 4 -5.87 14.84 -5.72
C ASP A 4 -5.47 14.65 -4.24
N ARG A 5 -4.37 13.93 -4.00
CA ARG A 5 -3.85 13.62 -2.66
C ARG A 5 -2.58 14.42 -2.46
N ASP A 6 -2.49 15.16 -1.35
CA ASP A 6 -1.27 15.88 -0.97
C ASP A 6 -0.05 14.96 -1.00
N ALA A 7 1.13 15.48 -1.35
CA ALA A 7 2.34 14.70 -1.58
C ALA A 7 2.81 13.85 -0.38
N TYR A 8 2.35 14.13 0.84
CA TYR A 8 2.61 13.31 2.03
C TYR A 8 1.69 12.09 2.17
N LEU A 9 0.63 12.02 1.35
CA LEU A 9 -0.30 10.88 1.22
C LEU A 9 -0.12 10.17 -0.12
N ALA A 10 1.00 10.41 -0.80
CA ALA A 10 1.36 9.67 -2.01
C ALA A 10 1.69 8.22 -1.65
N ASP A 11 1.15 7.30 -2.43
CA ASP A 11 1.39 5.87 -2.27
C ASP A 11 2.82 5.53 -2.72
N LYS A 12 3.61 4.95 -1.83
CA LYS A 12 4.98 4.52 -2.12
C LYS A 12 5.03 3.08 -2.60
N SER A 13 4.42 2.16 -1.86
CA SER A 13 4.56 0.72 -2.07
C SER A 13 3.45 -0.08 -1.38
N VAL A 14 3.23 -1.32 -1.82
CA VAL A 14 2.39 -2.29 -1.10
C VAL A 14 3.25 -3.48 -0.70
N THR A 15 3.29 -3.79 0.60
CA THR A 15 4.08 -4.89 1.15
C THR A 15 3.21 -5.93 1.85
N ARG A 16 3.74 -7.15 1.97
CA ARG A 16 3.08 -8.26 2.70
C ARG A 16 3.35 -8.19 4.20
N GLU A 17 4.49 -7.66 4.56
CA GLU A 17 4.91 -7.41 5.94
C GLU A 17 4.96 -5.90 6.20
N PRO A 18 4.71 -5.46 7.45
CA PRO A 18 4.82 -4.06 7.81
C PRO A 18 6.27 -3.59 7.74
N LEU A 19 6.49 -2.36 7.28
CA LEU A 19 7.81 -1.74 7.26
C LEU A 19 8.21 -1.29 8.67
N ALA A 20 9.50 -1.43 8.98
CA ALA A 20 10.02 -1.01 10.27
C ALA A 20 9.86 0.51 10.47
N GLY A 21 9.27 0.90 11.60
CA GLY A 21 9.07 2.30 11.98
C GLY A 21 7.87 2.98 11.31
N TYR A 22 7.02 2.25 10.59
CA TYR A 22 5.76 2.75 10.07
C TYR A 22 4.62 2.48 11.06
N GLU A 23 3.76 3.47 11.29
CA GLU A 23 2.47 3.30 11.95
C GLU A 23 1.36 3.14 10.92
N TYR A 24 0.52 2.10 11.07
CA TYR A 24 -0.56 1.79 10.14
C TYR A 24 -1.92 2.05 10.77
N SER A 25 -2.83 2.62 9.98
CA SER A 25 -4.25 2.71 10.31
C SER A 25 -5.07 1.69 9.51
N SER A 26 -6.24 1.32 10.04
CA SER A 26 -7.24 0.62 9.23
C SER A 26 -7.83 1.52 8.14
N THR A 27 -8.49 0.92 7.14
CA THR A 27 -9.19 1.61 6.04
C THR A 27 -10.31 2.56 6.47
N THR A 28 -10.75 2.49 7.73
CA THR A 28 -11.81 3.34 8.30
C THR A 28 -11.33 4.19 9.47
N GLY A 29 -10.03 4.12 9.79
CA GLY A 29 -9.42 4.90 10.86
C GLY A 29 -8.89 6.25 10.40
N ALA A 30 -8.07 6.88 11.24
CA ALA A 30 -7.38 8.14 10.94
C ALA A 30 -6.16 7.87 10.03
N TYR A 31 -6.42 7.43 8.80
CA TYR A 31 -5.36 7.07 7.84
C TYR A 31 -4.51 8.26 7.41
N GLU A 32 -4.98 9.49 7.58
CA GLU A 32 -4.25 10.71 7.22
C GLU A 32 -3.13 11.07 8.22
N ASP A 33 -3.24 10.56 9.44
CA ASP A 33 -2.23 10.73 10.52
C ASP A 33 -1.24 9.55 10.59
N ALA A 34 -1.44 8.51 9.77
CA ALA A 34 -0.63 7.29 9.75
C ALA A 34 0.42 7.31 8.62
N ASP A 35 1.41 6.42 8.72
CA ASP A 35 2.44 6.20 7.68
C ASP A 35 1.96 5.25 6.58
N GLY A 36 0.77 4.68 6.73
CA GLY A 36 0.18 3.75 5.78
C GLY A 36 -1.16 3.18 6.24
N ILE A 37 -1.70 2.30 5.41
CA ILE A 37 -2.97 1.59 5.66
C ILE A 37 -2.73 0.08 5.71
N GLU A 38 -3.25 -0.58 6.73
CA GLU A 38 -3.43 -2.04 6.71
C GLU A 38 -4.79 -2.40 6.11
N PHE A 39 -4.81 -3.36 5.19
CA PHE A 39 -6.03 -3.79 4.54
C PHE A 39 -6.01 -5.28 4.20
N VAL A 40 -7.19 -5.89 4.13
CA VAL A 40 -7.33 -7.31 3.77
C VAL A 40 -7.71 -7.43 2.30
N CYS A 41 -7.05 -8.35 1.62
CA CYS A 41 -7.38 -8.77 0.27
C CYS A 41 -8.68 -9.59 0.28
N ILE A 42 -9.83 -8.91 0.19
CA ILE A 42 -11.17 -9.53 0.28
C ILE A 42 -11.79 -9.91 -1.06
N GLY A 43 -11.09 -9.66 -2.18
CA GLY A 43 -11.54 -10.07 -3.52
C GLY A 43 -12.63 -9.15 -4.07
N ARG A 44 -13.13 -9.45 -5.28
CA ARG A 44 -14.13 -8.60 -5.94
C ARG A 44 -15.51 -9.27 -5.81
N PRO A 45 -16.45 -8.68 -5.03
CA PRO A 45 -17.75 -9.32 -4.76
C PRO A 45 -18.69 -9.34 -5.97
N GLU A 46 -18.34 -8.61 -7.04
CA GLU A 46 -19.15 -8.40 -8.24
C GLU A 46 -18.70 -9.24 -9.45
N THR A 47 -17.71 -10.13 -9.29
CA THR A 47 -17.39 -11.14 -10.31
C THR A 47 -18.29 -12.36 -10.13
N GLU A 48 -18.80 -12.91 -11.24
CA GLU A 48 -19.71 -14.08 -11.22
C GLU A 48 -19.04 -15.33 -10.62
N SER A 49 -17.71 -15.39 -10.65
CA SER A 49 -16.89 -16.43 -10.03
C SER A 49 -16.80 -16.32 -8.51
N GLY A 50 -17.22 -15.19 -7.92
CA GLY A 50 -17.00 -14.88 -6.52
C GLY A 50 -15.53 -15.03 -6.18
N ASP A 51 -14.67 -14.16 -6.69
CA ASP A 51 -13.25 -14.19 -6.35
C ASP A 51 -13.11 -14.00 -4.84
N GLU A 52 -12.99 -15.14 -4.13
CA GLU A 52 -12.65 -15.22 -2.73
C GLU A 52 -11.26 -14.59 -2.64
N GLY A 53 -11.18 -13.34 -2.19
CA GLY A 53 -9.90 -12.65 -2.09
C GLY A 53 -8.87 -13.49 -1.38
N CYS A 54 -7.60 -13.12 -1.53
CA CYS A 54 -6.52 -13.88 -0.97
C CYS A 54 -6.52 -13.97 0.58
N GLY A 55 -7.46 -13.31 1.28
CA GLY A 55 -7.74 -13.47 2.71
C GLY A 55 -6.61 -13.00 3.62
N ARG A 56 -5.61 -12.36 3.01
CA ARG A 56 -4.34 -11.96 3.63
C ARG A 56 -4.32 -10.45 3.81
N THR A 57 -3.68 -10.02 4.90
CA THR A 57 -3.38 -8.62 5.15
C THR A 57 -2.22 -8.16 4.27
N PHE A 58 -2.36 -6.94 3.76
CA PHE A 58 -1.34 -6.18 3.06
C PHE A 58 -1.24 -4.80 3.68
N TYR A 59 -0.11 -4.15 3.43
CA TYR A 59 0.22 -2.84 3.97
C TYR A 59 0.50 -1.89 2.81
N LEU A 60 -0.33 -0.85 2.67
CA LEU A 60 -0.07 0.27 1.79
C LEU A 60 0.82 1.25 2.55
N ASN A 61 1.98 1.58 1.98
CA ASN A 61 2.98 2.44 2.59
C ASN A 61 2.95 3.81 1.91
N TYR A 62 2.89 4.89 2.69
CA TYR A 62 3.03 6.23 2.15
C TYR A 62 4.51 6.63 1.99
N VAL A 63 4.72 7.62 1.13
CA VAL A 63 6.01 8.27 0.95
C VAL A 63 6.38 8.99 2.25
N ARG A 64 7.54 8.65 2.80
CA ARG A 64 8.10 9.29 4.00
C ARG A 64 9.38 10.03 3.65
N PHE A 65 9.58 11.18 4.27
CA PHE A 65 10.80 11.97 4.13
C PHE A 65 11.55 12.02 5.45
N GLU A 66 12.86 11.75 5.40
CA GLU A 66 13.80 11.96 6.50
C GLU A 66 14.90 12.90 6.00
N ASP A 67 15.19 13.96 6.77
CA ASP A 67 16.17 15.00 6.40
C ASP A 67 15.94 15.61 4.99
N GLY A 68 14.67 15.70 4.57
CA GLY A 68 14.28 16.23 3.26
C GLY A 68 14.57 15.29 2.08
N ARG A 69 14.89 14.01 2.35
CA ARG A 69 15.03 12.96 1.35
C ARG A 69 13.98 11.88 1.56
N GLU A 70 13.47 11.33 0.47
CA GLU A 70 12.57 10.18 0.56
C GLU A 70 13.31 8.99 1.19
N ARG A 71 12.67 8.33 2.15
CA ARG A 71 13.19 7.12 2.81
C ARG A 71 13.12 5.95 1.82
N ASP A 72 14.21 5.21 1.63
CA ASP A 72 14.33 4.15 0.62
C ASP A 72 13.77 2.80 1.14
N ASP A 73 12.46 2.73 1.37
CA ASP A 73 11.84 1.54 1.98
C ASP A 73 10.87 0.84 1.06
N GLY A 74 11.26 -0.38 0.72
CA GLY A 74 10.49 -1.22 -0.17
C GLY A 74 10.54 -0.76 -1.63
N PRO A 75 9.92 -1.54 -2.53
CA PRO A 75 9.88 -1.23 -3.95
C PRO A 75 8.98 -0.03 -4.22
N SER A 76 9.42 0.94 -5.03
CA SER A 76 8.53 2.03 -5.46
C SER A 76 7.42 1.52 -6.38
N LEU A 77 6.23 2.11 -6.31
CA LEU A 77 5.16 1.90 -7.30
C LEU A 77 5.51 2.52 -8.66
N GLU A 78 6.40 3.51 -8.69
CA GLU A 78 6.92 4.13 -9.92
C GLU A 78 7.97 3.23 -10.61
N ASP A 79 8.61 2.32 -9.86
CA ASP A 79 9.50 1.33 -10.44
C ASP A 79 8.69 0.35 -11.29
N THR A 80 9.18 0.10 -12.51
CA THR A 80 8.54 -0.90 -13.38
C THR A 80 8.54 -2.26 -12.66
N PRO A 81 7.36 -2.83 -12.36
CA PRO A 81 7.29 -4.10 -11.63
C PRO A 81 8.01 -5.20 -12.43
N ARG A 82 9.00 -5.82 -11.80
CA ARG A 82 9.69 -7.01 -12.32
C ARG A 82 8.76 -8.22 -12.20
N PHE A 83 7.93 -8.42 -13.20
CA PHE A 83 7.12 -9.64 -13.36
C PHE A 83 7.97 -10.76 -13.96
N ASP A 84 8.91 -11.29 -13.19
CA ASP A 84 9.67 -12.49 -13.55
C ASP A 84 8.84 -13.74 -13.19
N PHE A 85 7.85 -14.04 -14.04
CA PHE A 85 7.18 -15.34 -14.00
C PHE A 85 8.10 -16.37 -14.64
N GLN A 86 8.99 -16.95 -13.84
CA GLN A 86 9.79 -18.10 -14.28
C GLN A 86 8.82 -19.27 -14.55
N PRO A 87 8.82 -19.87 -15.77
CA PRO A 87 7.88 -20.92 -16.16
C PRO A 87 8.09 -22.24 -15.42
#